data_AF-A0A7J2RB16-F1
#
_entry.id   AF-A0A7J2RB16-F1
#
_cell.length_a   1.000
_cell.length_b   1.000
_cell.length_c   1.000
_cell.angle_alpha   90.00
_cell.angle_beta   90.00
_cell.angle_gamma   90.00
#
_symmetry.space_group_name_H-M   'P 1'
#
loop_
_entity.id
_entity.type
_entity.pdbx_description
1 polymer ?
#
loop_
_entity_poly.entity_id
_entity_poly.type
_entity_poly.pdbx_seq_one_letter_code
_entity_poly.pdbx_strand_id
1 'polypeptide(L)' 'MRRREWHVKEEEFLINHYADRTIKELKKELENLSGRKRTADSINAKIKRLRVEGRIEGHKDNEAVNRSLTQRRKEV' A
#
# COMPACT_ATOMS: atom_id res chain seq x y z
N MET A 1 -8.75 -22.28 1.76
CA MET A 1 -7.59 -21.40 2.05
C MET A 1 -7.97 -20.41 3.15
N ARG A 2 -7.25 -20.39 4.29
CA ARG A 2 -7.42 -19.31 5.28
C ARG A 2 -7.00 -17.99 4.61
N ARG A 3 -7.91 -17.01 4.57
CA ARG A 3 -7.57 -15.65 4.12
C ARG A 3 -6.47 -15.15 5.05
N ARG A 4 -5.33 -14.72 4.50
CA ARG A 4 -4.25 -14.11 5.32
C ARG A 4 -4.79 -12.81 5.90
N GLU A 5 -5.15 -12.84 7.17
CA GLU A 5 -5.71 -11.69 7.88
C GLU A 5 -4.70 -10.53 7.88
N TRP A 6 -5.25 -9.33 7.75
CA TRP A 6 -4.51 -8.07 7.89
C TRP A 6 -4.49 -7.72 9.36
N HIS A 7 -3.31 -7.43 9.89
CA HIS A 7 -3.19 -6.96 11.26
C HIS A 7 -3.63 -5.50 11.34
N VAL A 8 -4.24 -5.08 12.45
CA VAL A 8 -4.74 -3.70 12.64
C VAL A 8 -3.66 -2.66 12.32
N LYS A 9 -2.44 -2.87 12.84
CA LYS A 9 -1.25 -2.05 12.52
C LYS A 9 -0.93 -1.93 11.02
N GLU A 10 -1.11 -2.99 10.22
CA GLU A 10 -0.91 -2.93 8.77
C GLU A 10 -1.98 -2.06 8.10
N GLU A 11 -3.21 -2.13 8.60
CA GLU A 11 -4.32 -1.32 8.08
C GLU A 11 -4.14 0.16 8.43
N GLU A 12 -3.81 0.47 9.68
CA GLU A 12 -3.50 1.83 10.13
C GLU A 12 -2.34 2.42 9.33
N PHE A 13 -1.28 1.63 9.10
CA PHE A 13 -0.17 2.06 8.24
C PHE A 13 -0.64 2.40 6.83
N LEU A 14 -1.47 1.53 6.21
CA LEU A 14 -2.01 1.80 4.88
C LEU A 14 -2.89 3.04 4.84
N ILE A 15 -3.69 3.29 5.89
CA ILE A 15 -4.56 4.47 5.96
C ILE A 15 -3.72 5.74 6.01
N ASN A 16 -2.72 5.77 6.88
CA ASN A 16 -1.91 6.96 7.13
C ASN A 16 -0.91 7.25 6.01
N HIS A 17 -0.43 6.22 5.29
CA HIS A 17 0.67 6.35 4.34
C HIS A 17 0.32 6.06 2.88
N TYR A 18 -0.95 5.83 2.57
CA TYR A 18 -1.33 5.54 1.18
C TYR A 18 -1.13 6.74 0.26
N ALA A 19 -1.40 7.96 0.74
CA ALA A 19 -1.34 9.16 -0.09
C ALA A 19 0.09 9.50 -0.52
N ASP A 20 1.04 9.43 0.39
CA ASP A 20 2.43 9.88 0.25
C ASP A 20 3.36 8.81 -0.35
N ARG A 21 3.06 7.51 -0.20
CA ARG A 21 4.00 6.44 -0.61
C ARG A 21 3.61 5.73 -1.89
N THR A 22 4.57 5.20 -2.64
CA THR A 22 4.33 4.27 -3.76
C THR A 22 3.94 2.88 -3.27
N ILE A 23 3.35 2.04 -4.14
CA ILE A 23 3.04 0.64 -3.77
C ILE A 23 4.32 -0.15 -3.43
N LYS A 24 5.45 0.14 -4.08
CA LYS A 24 6.75 -0.49 -3.78
C LYS A 24 7.23 -0.13 -2.38
N GLU A 25 7.11 1.13 -1.99
CA GLU A 25 7.46 1.60 -0.64
C GLU A 25 6.54 1.01 0.42
N LEU A 26 5.22 1.03 0.19
CA LEU A 26 4.24 0.42 1.10
C LEU A 26 4.52 -1.07 1.32
N LYS A 27 4.88 -1.80 0.25
CA LYS A 27 5.25 -3.22 0.34
C LYS A 27 6.44 -3.44 1.27
N LYS A 28 7.51 -2.66 1.10
CA LYS A 28 8.73 -2.80 1.91
C LYS A 28 8.46 -2.54 3.39
N GLU A 29 7.69 -1.51 3.70
CA GLU A 29 7.36 -1.18 5.09
C GLU A 29 6.42 -2.20 5.73
N LEU A 30 5.44 -2.70 4.99
CA LEU A 30 4.56 -3.77 5.49
C LEU A 30 5.33 -5.06 5.78
N GLU A 31 6.33 -5.38 4.96
CA GLU A 31 7.26 -6.48 5.19
C GLU A 31 8.06 -6.28 6.49
N ASN A 32 8.56 -5.06 6.74
CA ASN A 32 9.28 -4.72 7.97
C ASN A 32 8.37 -4.77 9.22
N LEU A 33 7.13 -4.28 9.10
CA LEU A 33 6.19 -4.14 10.21
C LEU A 33 5.65 -5.49 10.69
N SER A 34 5.32 -6.37 9.75
CA SER A 34 4.62 -7.63 10.04
C SER A 34 5.51 -8.86 9.92
N GLY A 35 6.71 -8.73 9.34
CA GLY A 35 7.54 -9.85 8.91
C GLY A 35 6.93 -10.66 7.75
N ARG A 36 5.80 -10.21 7.17
CA ARG A 36 5.05 -10.94 6.14
C ARG A 36 5.19 -10.27 4.78
N LYS A 37 5.50 -11.08 3.77
CA LYS A 37 5.52 -10.63 2.37
C LYS A 37 4.10 -10.43 1.85
N ARG A 38 3.75 -9.17 1.59
CA ARG A 38 2.51 -8.77 0.90
C ARG A 38 2.82 -8.56 -0.58
N THR A 39 1.95 -9.06 -1.46
CA THR A 39 2.08 -8.77 -2.91
C THR A 39 1.48 -7.40 -3.21
N ALA A 40 1.94 -6.75 -4.28
CA ALA A 40 1.36 -5.48 -4.75
C ALA A 40 -0.15 -5.60 -4.96
N ASP A 41 -0.62 -6.71 -5.53
CA ASP A 41 -2.04 -6.98 -5.74
C ASP A 41 -2.82 -7.08 -4.43
N SER A 42 -2.24 -7.74 -3.41
CA SER A 42 -2.89 -7.85 -2.10
C SER A 42 -3.01 -6.49 -1.42
N ILE A 43 -1.99 -5.63 -1.56
CA ILE A 43 -1.97 -4.27 -1.03
C ILE A 43 -3.03 -3.43 -1.74
N ASN A 44 -3.06 -3.46 -3.08
CA ASN A 44 -4.07 -2.77 -3.88
C ASN A 44 -5.50 -3.21 -3.53
N ALA A 45 -5.72 -4.52 -3.38
CA ALA A 45 -7.02 -5.06 -2.98
C ALA A 45 -7.43 -4.57 -1.58
N LYS A 46 -6.49 -4.47 -0.63
CA LYS A 46 -6.76 -3.97 0.72
C LYS A 46 -7.06 -2.47 0.72
N ILE A 47 -6.27 -1.67 0.01
CA ILE A 47 -6.52 -0.23 -0.16
C ILE A 47 -7.91 -0.01 -0.76
N LYS A 48 -8.29 -0.77 -1.79
CA LYS A 48 -9.63 -0.66 -2.40
C LYS A 48 -10.74 -0.92 -1.37
N ARG A 49 -10.58 -1.92 -0.50
CA ARG A 49 -11.53 -2.18 0.59
C ARG A 49 -11.58 -1.05 1.60
N LEU A 50 -10.42 -0.57 2.07
CA LEU A 50 -10.33 0.53 3.02
C LEU A 50 -10.96 1.83 2.48
N ARG A 51 -10.86 2.07 1.17
CA ARG A 51 -11.56 3.18 0.49
C ARG A 51 -13.08 2.98 0.46
N VAL A 52 -13.56 1.78 0.16
CA VAL A 52 -15.01 1.47 0.19
C VAL A 52 -15.56 1.59 1.63
N GLU A 53 -14.75 1.24 2.63
CA GLU A 53 -15.06 1.41 4.05
C GLU A 53 -14.98 2.88 4.53
N GLY A 54 -14.59 3.82 3.66
CA GLY A 54 -14.44 5.25 4.02
C GLY A 54 -13.24 5.55 4.92
N ARG A 55 -12.33 4.58 5.12
CA ARG A 55 -11.14 4.74 5.99
C ARG A 55 -9.97 5.40 5.28
N ILE A 56 -10.02 5.47 3.94
CA ILE A 56 -9.06 6.22 3.11
C ILE A 56 -9.87 7.18 2.25
N GLU A 57 -9.78 8.47 2.58
CA GLU A 57 -10.51 9.54 1.88
C GLU A 57 -9.68 10.16 0.74
N GLY A 58 -8.36 9.94 0.73
CA GLY A 58 -7.42 10.65 -0.14
C GLY A 58 -7.16 10.01 -1.50
N HIS A 59 -6.75 10.86 -2.44
CA HIS A 59 -6.04 10.46 -3.65
C HIS A 59 -4.53 10.32 -3.35
N LYS A 60 -3.80 9.64 -4.24
CA LYS A 60 -2.33 9.66 -4.20
C LYS A 60 -1.82 11.07 -4.42
N ASP A 61 -0.80 11.47 -3.67
CA ASP A 61 -0.06 12.69 -3.93
C ASP A 61 0.62 12.62 -5.29
N ASN A 62 0.59 13.73 -6.04
CA ASN A 62 1.22 13.82 -7.36
C ASN A 62 2.71 13.45 -7.33
N GLU A 63 3.39 13.76 -6.23
CA GLU A 63 4.79 13.38 -6.02
C GLU A 63 4.97 11.86 -5.91
N ALA A 64 4.08 11.18 -5.17
CA ALA A 64 4.07 9.72 -5.07
C ALA A 64 3.78 9.07 -6.43
N VAL A 65 2.89 9.66 -7.23
CA VAL A 65 2.61 9.23 -8.60
C VAL A 65 3.86 9.36 -9.47
N ASN A 66 4.54 10.51 -9.45
CA ASN A 66 5.76 10.75 -10.22
C ASN A 66 6.91 9.81 -9.82
N ARG A 67 7.08 9.54 -8.52
CA ARG A 67 8.04 8.53 -8.02
C ARG A 67 7.72 7.15 -8.58
N SER A 68 6.44 6.73 -8.55
CA SER A 68 6.02 5.44 -9.09
C SER A 68 6.30 5.30 -10.58
N LEU A 69 6.07 6.36 -11.37
CA LEU A 69 6.37 6.38 -12.81
C LEU A 69 7.87 6.28 -13.08
N THR A 70 8.68 7.00 -12.30
CA THR A 70 10.16 6.96 -12.41
C THR A 70 10.71 5.59 -12.06
N GLN A 71 10.22 4.96 -10.97
CA GLN A 71 10.62 3.61 -10.57
C GLN A 71 10.31 2.55 -11.63
N ARG A 72 9.24 2.74 -12.42
CA ARG A 72 8.90 1.83 -13.52
C ARG A 72 9.85 1.98 -14.71
N ARG A 73 10.31 3.20 -14.99
CA ARG A 73 11.25 3.48 -16.11
C ARG A 73 12.65 2.93 -15.86
N LYS A 74 13.10 2.86 -14.61
CA LYS A 74 14.42 2.32 -14.25
C LYS A 74 14.54 0.79 -14.32
N GLU A 75 13.43 0.08 -14.48
CA GLU A 75 13.41 -1.40 -14.60
C GLU A 75 13.43 -1.87 -16.08
N VAL A 76 13.67 -0.95 -17.03
CA VAL A 76 13.81 -1.23 -18.48
C VAL A 76 15.27 -1.12 -18.88
#